data_AF-A0A7V9VFA1-F1
#
_entry.id   AF-A0A7V9VFA1-F1
#
_cell.length_a   1.000
_cell.length_b   1.000
_cell.length_c   1.000
_cell.angle_alpha   90.00
_cell.angle_beta   90.00
_cell.angle_gamma   90.00
#
_symmetry.space_group_name_H-M   'P 1'
#
loop_
_entity.id
_entity.type
_entity.pdbx_description
1 polymer ?
#
loop_
_entity_poly.entity_id
_entity_poly.type
_entity_poly.pdbx_seq_one_letter_code
_entity_poly.pdbx_strand_id
1 'polypeptide(L)'
;MVHSHLAHVMKRMAGFDTHGYLPPPRYQQLPAQAPRGATLGQSRRLVQRLCLQQSDLLGESLDCIERGLYRAAHVTAWQAFIDLTSEALVTDRVTEMRRLRPALSQYTEAEQLRDRLPEYELLTVAKEVGLLTMAATKNAYELLSKRNECAHPSSYRPGPNEALGYVSELIGRMADLQNRRSPAP
;
A
#
# COMPACT_ATOMS: atom_id res chain seq x y z
N MET A 1 -42.68 3.44 -9.86
CA MET A 1 -42.43 4.68 -9.09
C MET A 1 -40.93 4.84 -8.78
N VAL A 2 -40.07 4.91 -9.82
CA VAL A 2 -38.60 5.10 -9.68
C VAL A 2 -38.02 6.07 -10.74
N HIS A 3 -38.85 6.59 -11.65
CA HIS A 3 -38.39 7.44 -12.76
C HIS A 3 -38.36 8.96 -12.45
N SER A 4 -38.70 9.36 -11.21
CA SER A 4 -38.85 10.77 -10.81
C SER A 4 -37.58 11.38 -10.18
N HIS A 5 -36.68 10.57 -9.60
CA HIS A 5 -35.53 11.10 -8.87
C HIS A 5 -34.32 11.43 -9.76
N LEU A 6 -34.12 10.67 -10.85
CA LEU A 6 -33.02 10.91 -11.82
C LEU A 6 -33.21 12.20 -12.63
N ALA A 7 -34.46 12.58 -12.94
CA ALA A 7 -34.77 13.82 -13.66
C ALA A 7 -34.49 15.09 -12.81
N HIS A 8 -34.55 14.99 -11.48
CA HIS A 8 -34.30 16.12 -10.59
C HIS A 8 -32.79 16.38 -10.38
N VAL A 9 -31.97 15.32 -10.41
CA VAL A 9 -30.50 15.43 -10.32
C VAL A 9 -29.92 16.00 -11.62
N MET A 10 -30.43 15.57 -12.79
CA MET A 10 -29.92 16.08 -14.08
C MET A 10 -30.31 17.54 -14.36
N LYS A 11 -31.41 18.04 -13.76
CA LYS A 11 -31.83 19.46 -13.89
C LYS A 11 -30.94 20.44 -13.10
N ARG A 12 -30.14 19.95 -12.13
CA ARG A 12 -29.17 20.79 -11.38
C ARG A 12 -27.81 20.94 -12.07
N MET A 13 -27.54 20.18 -13.14
CA MET A 13 -26.26 20.27 -13.87
C MET A 13 -26.32 21.11 -15.15
N ALA A 14 -27.49 21.61 -15.53
CA ALA A 14 -27.71 22.37 -16.77
C ALA A 14 -27.65 23.90 -16.60
N GLY A 15 -27.08 24.40 -15.50
CA GLY A 15 -27.06 25.82 -15.14
C GLY A 15 -25.67 26.39 -14.85
N PHE A 16 -24.64 25.98 -15.59
CA PHE A 16 -23.35 26.66 -15.57
C PHE A 16 -23.13 27.39 -16.88
N ASP A 17 -23.51 28.66 -16.87
CA ASP A 17 -23.33 29.61 -17.94
C ASP A 17 -21.86 29.79 -18.32
N THR A 18 -21.65 29.86 -19.62
CA THR A 18 -20.43 30.25 -20.30
C THR A 18 -20.13 31.73 -20.07
N HIS A 19 -19.44 32.09 -18.98
CA HIS A 19 -18.72 33.37 -18.88
C HIS A 19 -17.50 33.24 -17.96
N GLY A 20 -16.30 33.43 -18.55
CA GLY A 20 -15.05 33.66 -17.81
C GLY A 20 -14.13 32.44 -17.66
N TYR A 21 -13.51 32.00 -18.75
CA TYR A 21 -12.36 31.08 -18.69
C TYR A 21 -11.14 31.84 -18.14
N LEU A 22 -10.99 31.89 -16.82
CA LEU A 22 -9.73 32.27 -16.18
C LEU A 22 -8.79 31.05 -16.23
N PRO A 23 -7.63 31.12 -16.89
CA PRO A 23 -6.67 30.02 -16.84
C PRO A 23 -6.20 29.82 -15.40
N PRO A 24 -5.93 28.57 -14.97
CA PRO A 24 -5.42 28.31 -13.62
C PRO A 24 -4.09 29.06 -13.41
N PRO A 25 -3.82 29.55 -12.18
CA PRO A 25 -2.61 30.30 -11.90
C PRO A 25 -1.38 29.46 -12.24
N ARG A 26 -0.51 30.02 -13.07
CA ARG A 26 0.83 29.49 -13.37
C ARG A 26 1.48 29.09 -12.06
N TYR A 27 1.77 27.80 -11.89
CA TYR A 27 2.67 27.32 -10.84
C TYR A 27 4.00 28.08 -10.99
N GLN A 28 4.23 29.04 -10.10
CA GLN A 28 5.52 29.66 -9.91
C GLN A 28 6.53 28.55 -9.61
N GLN A 29 7.65 28.60 -10.31
CA GLN A 29 8.78 27.70 -10.15
C GLN A 29 9.23 27.70 -8.68
N LEU A 30 8.98 26.59 -7.98
CA LEU A 30 9.58 26.34 -6.67
C LEU A 30 11.04 25.89 -6.89
N PRO A 31 12.01 26.44 -6.13
CA PRO A 31 13.41 26.13 -6.34
C PRO A 31 13.69 24.66 -6.06
N ALA A 32 14.42 24.04 -6.98
CA ALA A 32 14.89 22.68 -6.90
C ALA A 32 15.85 22.54 -5.71
N GLN A 33 15.37 21.92 -4.64
CA GLN A 33 16.23 21.12 -3.77
C GLN A 33 15.67 19.71 -3.75
N ALA A 34 16.23 18.87 -4.63
CA ALA A 34 15.94 17.45 -4.64
C ALA A 34 16.53 16.83 -3.36
N PRO A 35 15.71 16.26 -2.46
CA PRO A 35 16.26 15.34 -1.47
C PRO A 35 16.86 14.14 -2.23
N ARG A 36 17.89 13.50 -1.65
CA ARG A 36 18.49 12.26 -2.19
C ARG A 36 17.44 11.13 -2.10
N GLY A 37 16.46 11.17 -2.99
CA GLY A 37 15.27 10.32 -3.00
C GLY A 37 15.31 9.35 -4.17
N ALA A 38 14.88 8.12 -3.90
CA ALA A 38 14.73 7.08 -4.92
C ALA A 38 13.94 7.62 -6.12
N THR A 39 14.46 7.39 -7.32
CA THR A 39 13.80 7.76 -8.57
C THR A 39 12.81 6.68 -8.98
N LEU A 40 11.75 7.04 -9.71
CA LEU A 40 10.77 6.09 -10.23
C LEU A 40 11.43 4.95 -11.05
N GLY A 41 12.47 5.28 -11.82
CA GLY A 41 13.27 4.30 -12.55
C GLY A 41 14.08 3.35 -11.66
N GLN A 42 14.51 3.80 -10.48
CA GLN A 42 15.14 2.92 -9.47
C GLN A 42 14.09 1.99 -8.83
N SER A 43 12.92 2.50 -8.47
CA SER A 43 11.83 1.70 -7.91
C SER A 43 11.38 0.60 -8.88
N ARG A 44 11.21 0.91 -10.18
CA ARG A 44 10.85 -0.09 -11.20
C ARG A 44 11.85 -1.24 -11.31
N ARG A 45 13.15 -1.00 -11.14
CA ARG A 45 14.18 -2.06 -11.18
C ARG A 45 14.14 -2.98 -9.95
N LEU A 46 13.72 -2.45 -8.79
CA LEU A 46 13.58 -3.25 -7.58
C LEU A 46 12.35 -4.16 -7.64
N VAL A 47 11.26 -3.71 -8.27
CA VAL A 47 10.04 -4.50 -8.48
C VAL A 47 10.31 -5.79 -9.26
N GLN A 48 11.20 -5.77 -10.25
CA GLN A 48 11.52 -6.94 -11.10
C GLN A 48 12.13 -8.14 -10.35
N ARG A 49 12.49 -8.00 -9.07
CA ARG A 49 13.07 -9.09 -8.24
C ARG A 49 12.05 -9.75 -7.32
N LEU A 50 10.79 -9.30 -7.33
CA LEU A 50 9.70 -9.84 -6.52
C LEU A 50 8.92 -10.90 -7.32
N CYS A 51 8.17 -11.77 -6.65
CA CYS A 51 7.27 -12.72 -7.32
C CYS A 51 6.21 -11.98 -8.17
N LEU A 52 5.63 -12.68 -9.17
CA LEU A 52 4.77 -12.09 -10.21
C LEU A 52 3.64 -11.21 -9.65
N GLN A 53 2.88 -11.70 -8.67
CA GLN A 53 1.70 -11.01 -8.16
C GLN A 53 2.04 -9.72 -7.39
N GLN A 54 3.02 -9.75 -6.49
CA GLN A 54 3.43 -8.55 -5.77
C GLN A 54 4.23 -7.58 -6.65
N SER A 55 4.81 -8.07 -7.75
CA SER A 55 5.36 -7.19 -8.80
C SER A 55 4.28 -6.42 -9.54
N ASP A 56 3.15 -7.07 -9.86
CA ASP A 56 2.00 -6.44 -10.52
C ASP A 56 1.38 -5.36 -9.62
N LEU A 57 1.15 -5.65 -8.34
CA LEU A 57 0.61 -4.67 -7.38
C LEU A 57 1.53 -3.46 -7.19
N LEU A 58 2.86 -3.66 -7.17
CA LEU A 58 3.81 -2.55 -7.12
C LEU A 58 3.86 -1.78 -8.43
N GLY A 59 3.70 -2.46 -9.57
CA GLY A 59 3.50 -1.83 -10.87
C GLY A 59 2.29 -0.91 -10.87
N GLU A 60 1.13 -1.42 -10.46
CA GLU A 60 -0.12 -0.66 -10.30
C GLU A 60 0.03 0.52 -9.34
N SER A 61 0.77 0.34 -8.24
CA SER A 61 1.06 1.42 -7.32
C SER A 61 1.89 2.54 -7.97
N LEU A 62 2.89 2.21 -8.80
CA LEU A 62 3.67 3.21 -9.51
C LEU A 62 2.84 3.90 -10.59
N ASP A 63 2.00 3.14 -11.28
CA ASP A 63 1.01 3.61 -12.24
C ASP A 63 0.01 4.61 -11.62
N CYS A 64 -0.38 4.40 -10.36
CA CYS A 64 -1.17 5.35 -9.59
C CYS A 64 -0.41 6.66 -9.35
N ILE A 65 0.89 6.60 -9.01
CA ILE A 65 1.72 7.79 -8.81
C ILE A 65 1.81 8.60 -10.11
N GLU A 66 2.07 7.94 -11.23
CA GLU A 66 2.18 8.59 -12.55
C GLU A 66 0.89 9.33 -12.95
N ARG A 67 -0.26 8.84 -12.50
CA ARG A 67 -1.59 9.43 -12.76
C ARG A 67 -2.05 10.41 -11.67
N GLY A 68 -1.21 10.72 -10.68
CA GLY A 68 -1.57 11.61 -9.57
C GLY A 68 -2.51 11.00 -8.52
N LEU A 69 -2.70 9.68 -8.53
CA LEU A 69 -3.57 8.92 -7.62
C LEU A 69 -2.81 8.46 -6.37
N TYR A 70 -2.23 9.41 -5.63
CA TYR A 70 -1.26 9.12 -4.55
C TYR A 70 -1.83 8.32 -3.38
N ARG A 71 -3.10 8.50 -3.04
CA ARG A 71 -3.77 7.71 -2.00
C ARG A 71 -3.93 6.25 -2.43
N ALA A 72 -4.31 6.01 -3.68
CA ALA A 72 -4.43 4.67 -4.24
C ALA A 72 -3.06 3.97 -4.25
N ALA A 73 -1.99 4.68 -4.61
CA ALA A 73 -0.63 4.14 -4.55
C ALA A 73 -0.26 3.59 -3.15
N HIS A 74 -0.60 4.31 -2.08
CA HIS A 74 -0.35 3.81 -0.71
C HIS A 74 -1.11 2.51 -0.43
N VAL A 75 -2.39 2.45 -0.81
CA VAL A 75 -3.24 1.28 -0.58
C VAL A 75 -2.73 0.07 -1.39
N THR A 76 -2.42 0.26 -2.67
CA THR A 76 -1.97 -0.83 -3.54
C THR A 76 -0.59 -1.35 -3.17
N ALA A 77 0.39 -0.49 -2.88
CA ALA A 77 1.70 -0.96 -2.43
C ALA A 77 1.65 -1.70 -1.10
N TRP A 78 0.81 -1.23 -0.17
CA TRP A 78 0.59 -1.92 1.10
C TRP A 78 -0.01 -3.31 0.91
N GLN A 79 -0.95 -3.46 -0.03
CA GLN A 79 -1.51 -4.76 -0.37
C GLN A 79 -0.42 -5.75 -0.82
N ALA A 80 0.55 -5.30 -1.62
CA ALA A 80 1.69 -6.14 -2.05
C ALA A 80 2.53 -6.62 -0.85
N PHE A 81 2.76 -5.75 0.13
CA PHE A 81 3.53 -6.07 1.33
C PHE A 81 2.80 -7.08 2.24
N ILE A 82 1.50 -6.88 2.47
CA ILE A 82 0.70 -7.80 3.28
C ILE A 82 0.52 -9.15 2.58
N ASP A 83 0.37 -9.16 1.24
CA ASP A 83 0.33 -10.39 0.45
C ASP A 83 1.59 -11.23 0.66
N LEU A 84 2.77 -10.64 0.45
CA LEU A 84 4.05 -11.31 0.68
C LEU A 84 4.23 -11.77 2.14
N THR A 85 3.83 -10.95 3.11
CA THR A 85 3.95 -11.30 4.54
C THR A 85 3.07 -12.49 4.90
N SER A 86 1.83 -12.51 4.38
CA SER A 86 0.88 -13.59 4.61
C SER A 86 1.33 -14.89 3.96
N GLU A 87 1.88 -14.81 2.75
CA GLU A 87 2.49 -15.94 2.06
C GLU A 87 3.63 -16.53 2.89
N ALA A 88 4.58 -15.71 3.32
CA ALA A 88 5.71 -16.15 4.13
C ALA A 88 5.28 -16.79 5.47
N LEU A 89 4.19 -16.29 6.08
CA LEU A 89 3.63 -16.89 7.29
C LEU A 89 3.15 -18.32 7.07
N VAL A 90 2.44 -18.58 5.96
CA VAL A 90 1.87 -19.92 5.69
C VAL A 90 2.86 -20.87 5.01
N THR A 91 3.84 -20.37 4.27
CA THR A 91 4.83 -21.22 3.59
C THR A 91 6.05 -21.51 4.46
N ASP A 92 6.54 -20.52 5.21
CA ASP A 92 7.88 -20.59 5.81
C ASP A 92 7.85 -20.69 7.34
N ARG A 93 6.76 -20.25 7.98
CA ARG A 93 6.63 -20.15 9.45
C ARG A 93 5.35 -20.74 10.02
N VAL A 94 4.67 -21.59 9.25
CA VAL A 94 3.35 -22.11 9.64
C VAL A 94 3.41 -22.94 10.94
N THR A 95 4.49 -23.70 11.14
CA THR A 95 4.69 -24.51 12.35
C THR A 95 4.83 -23.62 13.59
N GLU A 96 5.69 -22.60 13.53
CA GLU A 96 5.90 -21.64 14.62
C GLU A 96 4.64 -20.82 14.89
N MET A 97 3.98 -20.36 13.84
CA MET A 97 2.73 -19.61 13.93
C MET A 97 1.67 -20.43 14.68
N ARG A 98 1.46 -21.70 14.28
CA ARG A 98 0.49 -22.59 14.92
C ARG A 98 0.83 -22.90 16.38
N ARG A 99 2.12 -23.05 16.67
CA ARG A 99 2.61 -23.29 18.03
C ARG A 99 2.37 -22.08 18.95
N LEU A 100 2.67 -20.87 18.47
CA LEU A 100 2.53 -19.63 19.25
C LEU A 100 1.09 -19.12 19.31
N ARG A 101 0.31 -19.36 18.25
CA ARG A 101 -1.07 -18.90 18.10
C ARG A 101 -1.98 -20.06 17.63
N PRO A 102 -2.34 -21.01 18.52
CA PRO A 102 -3.12 -22.20 18.14
C PRO A 102 -4.45 -21.88 17.44
N ALA A 103 -5.09 -20.75 17.77
CA ALA A 103 -6.32 -20.27 17.12
C ALA A 103 -6.17 -19.99 15.61
N LEU A 104 -4.94 -19.77 15.13
CA LEU A 104 -4.64 -19.54 13.71
C LEU A 104 -4.42 -20.84 12.94
N SER A 105 -4.44 -22.01 13.60
CA SER A 105 -4.18 -23.30 12.94
C SER A 105 -5.19 -23.68 11.87
N GLN A 106 -6.38 -23.11 11.94
CA GLN A 106 -7.43 -23.25 10.93
C GLN A 106 -7.11 -22.53 9.61
N TYR A 107 -6.17 -21.59 9.61
CA TYR A 107 -5.76 -20.88 8.40
C TYR A 107 -4.60 -21.62 7.75
N THR A 108 -4.85 -22.16 6.56
CA THR A 108 -3.91 -22.95 5.76
C THR A 108 -3.39 -22.18 4.56
N GLU A 109 -4.07 -21.09 4.18
CA GLU A 109 -3.77 -20.31 2.99
C GLU A 109 -3.57 -18.83 3.33
N ALA A 110 -2.71 -18.16 2.57
CA ALA A 110 -2.36 -16.76 2.80
C ALA A 110 -3.58 -15.82 2.70
N GLU A 111 -4.52 -16.13 1.80
CA GLU A 111 -5.76 -15.38 1.62
C GLU A 111 -6.62 -15.38 2.89
N GLN A 112 -6.75 -16.52 3.55
CA GLN A 112 -7.50 -16.63 4.79
C GLN A 112 -6.92 -15.74 5.90
N LEU A 113 -5.59 -15.62 5.96
CA LEU A 113 -4.95 -14.70 6.91
C LEU A 113 -5.33 -13.25 6.62
N ARG A 114 -5.27 -12.82 5.35
CA ARG A 114 -5.58 -11.44 4.96
C ARG A 114 -7.05 -11.08 5.19
N ASP A 115 -7.95 -12.01 4.94
CA ASP A 115 -9.39 -11.76 5.05
C ASP A 115 -9.88 -11.80 6.50
N ARG A 116 -9.21 -12.57 7.36
CA ARG A 116 -9.70 -12.87 8.71
C ARG A 116 -8.90 -12.19 9.82
N LEU A 117 -7.64 -11.86 9.60
CA LEU A 117 -6.84 -11.15 10.60
C LEU A 117 -6.79 -9.66 10.29
N PRO A 118 -7.04 -8.81 11.29
CA PRO A 118 -6.62 -7.42 11.21
C PRO A 118 -5.12 -7.35 10.94
N GLU A 119 -4.70 -6.48 10.03
CA GLU A 119 -3.30 -6.43 9.61
C GLU A 119 -2.33 -6.05 10.74
N TYR A 120 -2.79 -5.30 11.75
CA TYR A 120 -2.00 -5.05 12.95
C TYR A 120 -1.64 -6.37 13.67
N GLU A 121 -2.61 -7.28 13.76
CA GLU A 121 -2.40 -8.61 14.33
C GLU A 121 -1.49 -9.45 13.42
N LEU A 122 -1.69 -9.39 12.11
CA LEU A 122 -0.83 -10.07 11.14
C LEU A 122 0.64 -9.68 11.29
N LEU A 123 0.94 -8.39 11.43
CA LEU A 123 2.29 -7.88 11.68
C LEU A 123 2.83 -8.31 13.07
N THR A 124 1.97 -8.38 14.07
CA THR A 124 2.33 -8.90 15.40
C THR A 124 2.78 -10.36 15.30
N VAL A 125 2.01 -11.19 14.59
CA VAL A 125 2.33 -12.61 14.39
C VAL A 125 3.63 -12.75 13.59
N ALA A 126 3.81 -11.98 12.51
CA ALA A 126 5.04 -11.96 11.72
C ALA A 126 6.28 -11.62 12.57
N LYS A 127 6.14 -10.73 13.55
CA LYS A 127 7.21 -10.45 14.54
C LYS A 127 7.49 -11.64 15.45
N GLU A 128 6.44 -12.26 16.00
CA GLU A 128 6.55 -13.37 16.95
C GLU A 128 7.23 -14.60 16.35
N VAL A 129 7.01 -14.86 15.06
CA VAL A 129 7.66 -15.95 14.33
C VAL A 129 9.00 -15.55 13.70
N GLY A 130 9.47 -14.33 13.93
CA GLY A 130 10.78 -13.85 13.48
C GLY A 130 10.88 -13.42 12.01
N LEU A 131 9.77 -13.32 11.27
CA LEU A 131 9.77 -12.73 9.91
C LEU A 131 10.06 -11.24 9.94
N LEU A 132 9.54 -10.54 10.94
CA LEU A 132 9.81 -9.13 11.17
C LEU A 132 10.60 -8.94 12.47
N THR A 133 11.55 -8.01 12.45
CA THR A 133 12.18 -7.55 13.70
C THR A 133 11.23 -6.61 14.44
N MET A 134 11.51 -6.36 15.73
CA MET A 134 10.76 -5.36 16.49
C MET A 134 10.79 -3.97 15.82
N ALA A 135 11.95 -3.55 15.32
CA ALA A 135 12.10 -2.29 14.61
C ALA A 135 11.30 -2.24 13.30
N ALA A 136 11.37 -3.31 12.49
CA ALA A 136 10.61 -3.43 11.25
C ALA A 136 9.09 -3.42 11.52
N THR A 137 8.63 -4.06 12.59
CA THR A 137 7.22 -4.10 12.98
C THR A 137 6.70 -2.71 13.38
N LYS A 138 7.47 -1.96 14.19
CA LYS A 138 7.11 -0.59 14.56
C LYS A 138 6.98 0.30 13.33
N ASN A 139 7.95 0.22 12.42
CA ASN A 139 7.90 0.97 11.17
C ASN A 139 6.71 0.53 10.29
N ALA A 140 6.40 -0.77 10.21
CA ALA A 140 5.23 -1.26 9.51
C ALA A 140 3.91 -0.71 10.10
N TYR A 141 3.80 -0.53 11.42
CA TYR A 141 2.63 0.13 12.02
C TYR A 141 2.49 1.59 11.62
N GLU A 142 3.60 2.33 11.51
CA GLU A 142 3.57 3.71 11.02
C GLU A 142 3.10 3.76 9.56
N LEU A 143 3.55 2.83 8.73
CA LEU A 143 3.12 2.69 7.33
C LEU A 143 1.65 2.26 7.20
N LEU A 144 1.17 1.37 8.08
CA LEU A 144 -0.23 0.97 8.18
C LEU A 144 -1.11 2.17 8.52
N SER A 145 -0.69 3.02 9.47
CA SER A 145 -1.43 4.22 9.82
C SER A 145 -1.64 5.13 8.60
N LYS A 146 -0.57 5.40 7.84
CA LYS A 146 -0.66 6.21 6.61
C LYS A 146 -1.56 5.56 5.56
N ARG A 147 -1.50 4.23 5.41
CA ARG A 147 -2.40 3.49 4.52
C ARG A 147 -3.86 3.66 4.94
N ASN A 148 -4.15 3.53 6.23
CA ASN A 148 -5.50 3.69 6.78
C ASN A 148 -6.04 5.10 6.51
N GLU A 149 -5.22 6.14 6.67
CA GLU A 149 -5.60 7.50 6.29
C GLU A 149 -5.91 7.62 4.79
N CYS A 150 -5.21 6.87 3.92
CA CYS A 150 -5.50 6.82 2.49
C CYS A 150 -6.75 6.00 2.13
N ALA A 151 -7.04 4.92 2.86
CA ALA A 151 -8.15 4.00 2.61
C ALA A 151 -9.49 4.47 3.19
N HIS A 152 -9.48 5.31 4.22
CA HIS A 152 -10.68 5.80 4.90
C HIS A 152 -10.92 7.29 4.65
N PRO A 153 -12.16 7.79 4.87
CA PRO A 153 -12.43 9.22 4.86
C PRO A 153 -11.50 9.96 5.82
N SER A 154 -10.64 10.80 5.28
CA SER A 154 -9.64 11.58 6.02
C SER A 154 -9.31 12.85 5.24
N SER A 155 -8.69 13.84 5.91
CA SER A 155 -8.13 15.03 5.26
C SER A 155 -6.72 14.80 4.69
N TYR A 156 -6.09 13.64 4.96
CA TYR A 156 -4.75 13.33 4.49
C TYR A 156 -4.69 13.22 2.97
N ARG A 157 -3.75 13.93 2.36
CA ARG A 157 -3.53 14.02 0.90
C ARG A 157 -2.03 13.95 0.62
N PRO A 158 -1.46 12.75 0.44
CA PRO A 158 -0.03 12.63 0.16
C PRO A 158 0.31 13.28 -1.17
N GLY A 159 1.48 13.90 -1.23
CA GLY A 159 2.06 14.41 -2.48
C GLY A 159 2.86 13.34 -3.24
N PRO A 160 3.37 13.67 -4.44
CA PRO A 160 4.12 12.71 -5.28
C PRO A 160 5.37 12.15 -4.58
N ASN A 161 6.15 12.99 -3.91
CA ASN A 161 7.37 12.57 -3.22
C ASN A 161 7.06 11.68 -2.01
N GLU A 162 5.96 11.94 -1.32
CA GLU A 162 5.53 11.14 -0.18
C GLU A 162 5.04 9.76 -0.63
N ALA A 163 4.27 9.69 -1.73
CA ALA A 163 3.87 8.42 -2.32
C ALA A 163 5.06 7.60 -2.82
N LEU A 164 6.02 8.22 -3.52
CA LEU A 164 7.24 7.53 -3.94
C LEU A 164 8.07 7.03 -2.76
N GLY A 165 8.21 7.85 -1.71
CA GLY A 165 8.88 7.47 -0.49
C GLY A 165 8.20 6.28 0.20
N TYR A 166 6.88 6.30 0.30
CA TYR A 166 6.08 5.22 0.88
C TYR A 166 6.26 3.90 0.11
N VAL A 167 6.13 3.93 -1.22
CA VAL A 167 6.33 2.74 -2.07
C VAL A 167 7.76 2.23 -1.98
N SER A 168 8.75 3.13 -2.02
CA SER A 168 10.17 2.76 -1.90
C SER A 168 10.48 2.11 -0.55
N GLU A 169 9.89 2.60 0.54
CA GLU A 169 10.07 2.02 1.87
C GLU A 169 9.49 0.60 1.91
N LEU A 170 8.28 0.39 1.38
CA LEU A 170 7.67 -0.95 1.32
C LEU A 170 8.48 -1.92 0.46
N ILE A 171 9.00 -1.49 -0.69
CA ILE A 171 9.90 -2.31 -1.52
C ILE A 171 11.13 -2.75 -0.72
N GLY A 172 11.75 -1.83 0.04
CA GLY A 172 12.88 -2.16 0.91
C GLY A 172 12.52 -3.21 1.96
N ARG A 173 11.35 -3.05 2.60
CA ARG A 173 10.84 -4.01 3.60
C ARG A 173 10.53 -5.38 3.00
N MET A 174 9.98 -5.41 1.79
CA MET A 174 9.70 -6.65 1.07
C MET A 174 11.00 -7.39 0.72
N ALA A 175 12.03 -6.66 0.28
CA ALA A 175 13.36 -7.24 0.06
C ALA A 175 13.98 -7.79 1.36
N ASP A 176 13.89 -7.04 2.47
CA ASP A 176 14.34 -7.51 3.79
C ASP A 176 13.60 -8.78 4.24
N LEU A 177 12.28 -8.84 4.01
CA LEU A 177 11.45 -9.98 4.34
C LEU A 177 11.84 -11.20 3.49
N GLN A 178 12.01 -11.03 2.18
CA GLN A 178 12.47 -12.11 1.30
C GLN A 178 13.82 -12.68 1.73
N ASN A 179 14.76 -11.85 2.14
CA ASN A 179 16.05 -12.30 2.66
C ASN A 179 15.92 -13.15 3.94
N ARG A 180 14.82 -13.00 4.69
CA ARG A 180 14.50 -13.75 5.92
C ARG A 180 13.65 -15.01 5.68
N ARG A 181 13.16 -15.23 4.45
CA ARG A 181 12.41 -16.44 4.06
C ARG A 181 13.30 -17.69 3.98
N SER A 182 14.63 -17.52 3.95
CA SER A 182 15.56 -18.66 3.99
C SER A 182 15.37 -19.53 5.26
N PRO A 183 15.52 -20.86 5.13
CA PRO A 183 15.41 -21.76 6.28
C PRO A 183 16.52 -21.39 7.27
N ALA A 184 16.19 -21.37 8.56
CA ALA A 184 17.25 -21.39 9.56
C ALA A 184 18.12 -22.65 9.29
N PRO A 185 19.46 -22.55 9.37
CA PRO A 185 20.33 -23.72 9.27
C PRO A 185 20.01 -24.76 10.35
#